data_AF-A0A923UM84-F1
#
_entry.id   AF-A0A923UM84-F1
#
_cell.length_a   1.000
_cell.length_b   1.000
_cell.length_c   1.000
_cell.angle_alpha   90.00
_cell.angle_beta   90.00
_cell.angle_gamma   90.00
#
_symmetry.space_group_name_H-M   'P 1'
#
loop_
_entity.id
_entity.type
_entity.pdbx_description
1 polymer ?
#
loop_
_entity_poly.entity_id
_entity_poly.type
_entity_poly.pdbx_seq_one_letter_code
_entity_poly.pdbx_strand_id
1 'polypeptide(L)'
;EENYLKIFQKDFASLEYRKRFSPLFVGILGVEYAQKKELQNLPNFKPWIDTKDKDFSSNQPTVIELNDKKFVNPEVLTVDFELAFRPFAKKGEYNGREYSINSGNPNFRIKSTNGLLSNGNFSRLQASYEQIFELEKIGDLHVLANYGGYIKESSYFSDFRHFNGNQTIIRSFSFNAFRNLDYYVHSTKGNYLEVFAANDFQKFLLTQITPLRIYGLKESIFANYLNVPTQNFNYLEVGYGISGIGKLLGLEVVGNFINGQYNATVLRVKLNR
;
A
#
# COMPACT_ATOMS: atom_id res chain seq x y z
N GLU A 1 -22.95 12.09 -4.88
CA GLU A 1 -21.67 11.66 -5.43
C GLU A 1 -20.60 11.64 -4.35
N GLU A 2 -19.72 10.65 -4.40
CA GLU A 2 -18.58 10.54 -3.49
C GLU A 2 -17.30 10.70 -4.31
N ASN A 3 -16.52 11.75 -4.00
CA ASN A 3 -15.25 12.02 -4.65
C ASN A 3 -14.09 11.65 -3.72
N TYR A 4 -13.75 10.36 -3.71
CA TYR A 4 -12.72 9.81 -2.85
C TYR A 4 -11.29 10.01 -3.37
N LEU A 5 -11.09 9.95 -4.69
CA LEU A 5 -9.78 10.04 -5.33
C LEU A 5 -9.42 11.50 -5.62
N LYS A 6 -8.27 11.97 -5.14
CA LYS A 6 -7.78 13.34 -5.43
C LYS A 6 -6.68 13.28 -6.50
N ILE A 7 -6.89 13.96 -7.62
CA ILE A 7 -6.06 13.83 -8.82
C ILE A 7 -5.33 15.14 -9.13
N PHE A 8 -4.09 15.06 -9.61
CA PHE A 8 -3.34 16.18 -10.15
C PHE A 8 -2.67 15.77 -11.46
N GLN A 9 -2.36 16.73 -12.32
CA GLN A 9 -1.57 16.50 -13.53
C GLN A 9 -0.09 16.42 -13.16
N LYS A 10 0.63 15.44 -13.71
CA LYS A 10 2.08 15.27 -13.53
C LYS A 10 2.75 15.07 -14.89
N ASP A 11 3.56 16.05 -15.29
CA ASP A 11 4.43 15.96 -16.46
C ASP A 11 5.84 15.65 -15.94
N PHE A 12 6.43 14.53 -16.35
CA PHE A 12 7.68 14.05 -15.74
C PHE A 12 8.63 13.37 -16.72
N ALA A 13 9.91 13.40 -16.37
CA ALA A 13 10.96 12.59 -16.96
C ALA A 13 11.63 11.78 -15.86
N SER A 14 11.71 10.46 -16.03
CA SER A 14 12.26 9.54 -15.02
C SER A 14 13.33 8.63 -15.60
N LEU A 15 14.38 8.39 -14.83
CA LEU A 15 15.43 7.40 -15.10
C LEU A 15 15.54 6.44 -13.91
N GLU A 16 15.42 5.14 -14.17
CA GLU A 16 15.67 4.09 -13.17
C GLU A 16 16.89 3.27 -13.61
N TYR A 17 17.85 3.13 -12.70
CA TYR A 17 18.98 2.23 -12.84
C TYR A 17 18.93 1.15 -11.76
N ARG A 18 18.83 -0.11 -12.18
CA ARG A 18 18.81 -1.28 -11.30
C ARG A 18 20.06 -2.10 -11.48
N LYS A 19 20.78 -2.36 -10.40
CA LYS A 19 21.97 -3.21 -10.40
C LYS A 19 21.88 -4.29 -9.34
N ARG A 20 22.09 -5.54 -9.76
CA ARG A 20 22.28 -6.68 -8.88
C ARG A 20 23.78 -6.84 -8.64
N PHE A 21 24.26 -6.55 -7.45
CA PHE A 21 25.67 -6.70 -7.09
C PHE A 21 26.01 -8.15 -6.77
N SER A 22 25.06 -8.86 -6.15
CA SER A 22 25.14 -10.28 -5.84
C SER A 22 23.72 -10.85 -5.72
N PRO A 23 23.54 -12.17 -5.52
CA PRO A 23 22.23 -12.74 -5.17
C PRO A 23 21.61 -12.10 -3.91
N LEU A 24 22.46 -11.60 -3.01
CA LEU A 24 22.10 -11.03 -1.71
C LEU A 24 21.76 -9.54 -1.80
N PHE A 25 22.43 -8.77 -2.68
CA PHE A 25 22.31 -7.31 -2.75
C PHE A 25 21.81 -6.81 -4.10
N VAL A 26 20.72 -6.04 -4.08
CA VAL A 26 20.17 -5.34 -5.25
C VAL A 26 20.03 -3.86 -4.92
N GLY A 27 20.64 -2.99 -5.72
CA GLY A 27 20.48 -1.55 -5.65
C GLY A 27 19.58 -1.03 -6.76
N ILE A 28 18.76 -0.04 -6.44
CA ILE A 28 17.91 0.69 -7.38
C ILE A 28 18.14 2.18 -7.13
N LEU A 29 18.48 2.91 -8.19
CA LEU A 29 18.58 4.36 -8.21
C LEU A 29 17.51 4.90 -9.16
N GLY A 30 16.61 5.73 -8.65
CA GLY A 30 15.61 6.45 -9.42
C GLY A 30 15.89 7.95 -9.37
N VAL A 31 15.79 8.61 -10.52
CA VAL A 31 15.81 10.08 -10.61
C VAL A 31 14.61 10.50 -11.43
N GLU A 32 13.73 11.32 -10.86
CA GLU A 32 12.55 11.85 -11.55
C GLU A 32 12.51 13.37 -11.42
N TYR A 33 12.46 14.08 -12.54
CA TYR A 33 12.07 15.49 -12.57
C TYR A 33 10.60 15.58 -12.95
N ALA A 34 9.79 16.25 -12.13
CA ALA A 34 8.36 16.35 -12.34
C ALA A 34 7.85 17.79 -12.13
N GLN A 35 6.98 18.21 -13.03
CA GLN A 35 6.13 19.40 -12.90
C GLN A 35 4.70 18.95 -12.64
N LYS A 36 4.09 19.47 -11.58
CA LYS A 36 2.75 19.05 -11.15
C LYS A 36 1.80 20.25 -11.12
N LYS A 37 0.54 20.02 -11.49
CA LYS A 37 -0.52 21.06 -11.47
C LYS A 37 -1.78 20.50 -10.84
N GLU A 38 -2.40 21.30 -9.98
CA GLU A 38 -3.68 20.97 -9.37
C GLU A 38 -4.79 20.99 -10.42
N LEU A 39 -5.63 19.95 -10.41
CA LEU A 39 -6.83 19.90 -11.23
C LEU A 39 -8.03 20.39 -10.42
N GLN A 40 -8.95 21.09 -11.05
CA GLN A 40 -10.21 21.48 -10.44
C GLN A 40 -11.31 20.54 -10.91
N ASN A 41 -12.29 20.26 -10.05
CA ASN A 41 -13.46 19.46 -10.43
C ASN A 41 -14.21 20.15 -11.56
N LEU A 42 -14.71 19.38 -12.52
CA LEU A 42 -15.58 19.91 -13.56
C LEU A 42 -16.94 20.28 -12.94
N PRO A 43 -17.43 21.52 -13.07
CA PRO A 43 -18.66 21.97 -12.42
C PRO A 43 -19.94 21.27 -12.93
N ASN A 44 -19.88 20.59 -14.09
CA ASN A 44 -21.04 20.02 -14.77
C ASN A 44 -20.86 18.53 -15.13
N PHE A 45 -20.13 17.74 -14.34
CA PHE A 45 -20.05 16.30 -14.57
C PHE A 45 -21.36 15.63 -14.17
N LYS A 46 -22.09 15.03 -15.13
CA LYS A 46 -23.29 14.24 -14.86
C LYS A 46 -22.93 12.76 -14.81
N PRO A 47 -22.92 12.09 -13.64
CA PRO A 47 -22.69 10.66 -13.59
C PRO A 47 -23.87 9.91 -14.22
N TRP A 48 -23.61 8.67 -14.65
CA TRP A 48 -24.64 7.80 -15.23
C TRP A 48 -25.72 7.37 -14.22
N ILE A 49 -25.47 7.52 -12.92
CA ILE A 49 -26.41 7.31 -11.83
C ILE A 49 -26.44 8.60 -11.01
N ASP A 50 -27.48 9.41 -11.21
CA ASP A 50 -27.68 10.69 -10.53
C ASP A 50 -28.38 10.44 -9.18
N THR A 51 -27.70 10.78 -8.08
CA THR A 51 -28.27 10.76 -6.74
C THR A 51 -28.51 12.20 -6.32
N LYS A 52 -29.79 12.62 -6.32
CA LYS A 52 -30.25 14.01 -6.25
C LYS A 52 -29.78 14.87 -5.06
N ASP A 53 -29.13 14.28 -4.04
CA ASP A 53 -28.82 14.93 -2.76
C ASP A 53 -27.34 14.86 -2.35
N LYS A 54 -26.40 14.75 -3.30
CA LYS A 54 -24.96 14.71 -2.94
C LYS A 54 -24.08 15.44 -3.98
N ASP A 55 -23.62 16.63 -3.63
CA ASP A 55 -22.64 17.41 -4.40
C ASP A 55 -21.22 16.78 -4.42
N PHE A 56 -20.44 17.05 -5.47
CA PHE A 56 -19.03 16.65 -5.53
C PHE A 56 -18.19 17.33 -4.43
N SER A 57 -17.44 16.54 -3.65
CA SER A 57 -16.44 17.09 -2.74
C SER A 57 -15.25 17.69 -3.51
N SER A 58 -14.66 18.75 -2.97
CA SER A 58 -13.48 19.45 -3.54
C SER A 58 -12.35 18.47 -3.90
N ASN A 59 -11.58 18.76 -4.96
CA ASN A 59 -10.40 17.95 -5.31
C ASN A 59 -9.22 18.17 -4.34
N GLN A 60 -9.34 19.11 -3.40
CA GLN A 60 -8.37 19.28 -2.33
C GLN A 60 -8.58 18.20 -1.25
N PRO A 61 -7.54 17.43 -0.88
CA PRO A 61 -7.64 16.40 0.16
C PRO A 61 -7.77 17.03 1.54
N THR A 62 -8.54 16.36 2.41
CA THR A 62 -8.60 16.67 3.84
C THR A 62 -7.61 15.77 4.58
N VAL A 63 -6.67 16.38 5.30
CA VAL A 63 -5.52 15.69 5.90
C VAL A 63 -5.24 16.35 7.24
N ILE A 64 -4.98 15.55 8.27
CA ILE A 64 -4.82 16.05 9.63
C ILE A 64 -3.58 16.97 9.76
N GLU A 65 -2.50 16.66 9.04
CA GLU A 65 -1.23 17.39 9.12
C GLU A 65 -1.11 18.57 8.12
N LEU A 66 -2.16 18.90 7.36
CA LEU A 66 -2.13 19.97 6.37
C LEU A 66 -2.73 21.27 6.93
N ASN A 67 -1.88 22.24 7.27
CA ASN A 67 -2.30 23.54 7.82
C ASN A 67 -2.64 24.60 6.75
N ASP A 68 -2.12 24.48 5.52
CA ASP A 68 -2.25 25.48 4.43
C ASP A 68 -2.69 24.83 3.10
N LYS A 69 -3.10 25.65 2.11
CA LYS A 69 -3.40 25.25 0.71
C LYS A 69 -2.15 24.82 -0.09
N LYS A 70 -1.29 23.96 0.46
CA LYS A 70 -0.12 23.37 -0.23
C LYS A 70 -0.42 21.95 -0.66
N PHE A 71 -1.37 21.79 -1.58
CA PHE A 71 -1.79 20.47 -2.02
C PHE A 71 -0.73 19.83 -2.94
N VAL A 72 -0.27 20.53 -3.98
CA VAL A 72 0.69 19.97 -4.94
C VAL A 72 2.00 20.75 -4.97
N ASN A 73 3.12 20.02 -4.93
CA ASN A 73 4.45 20.59 -5.18
C ASN A 73 4.61 20.89 -6.68
N PRO A 74 4.69 22.16 -7.13
CA PRO A 74 4.64 22.49 -8.55
C PRO A 74 5.83 21.95 -9.34
N GLU A 75 7.00 21.80 -8.71
CA GLU A 75 8.23 21.36 -9.37
C GLU A 75 9.14 20.64 -8.37
N VAL A 76 9.51 19.41 -8.68
CA VAL A 76 10.37 18.60 -7.79
C VAL A 76 11.29 17.70 -8.59
N LEU A 77 12.55 17.62 -8.17
CA LEU A 77 13.50 16.59 -8.58
C LEU A 77 13.60 15.55 -7.47
N THR A 78 13.00 14.39 -7.67
CA THR A 78 13.05 13.29 -6.71
C THR A 78 14.22 12.36 -7.01
N VAL A 79 15.04 12.08 -6.01
CA VAL A 79 16.09 11.05 -6.05
C VAL A 79 15.73 9.95 -5.06
N ASP A 80 15.47 8.76 -5.60
CA ASP A 80 15.19 7.54 -4.86
C ASP A 80 16.41 6.62 -4.88
N PHE A 81 16.86 6.19 -3.70
CA PHE A 81 17.84 5.12 -3.57
C PHE A 81 17.26 4.00 -2.73
N GLU A 82 17.24 2.78 -3.25
CA GLU A 82 16.80 1.59 -2.55
C GLU A 82 17.88 0.52 -2.58
N LEU A 83 18.20 -0.03 -1.41
CA LEU A 83 19.06 -1.19 -1.26
C LEU A 83 18.25 -2.34 -0.65
N ALA A 84 18.16 -3.45 -1.39
CA ALA A 84 17.57 -4.69 -0.91
C ALA A 84 18.67 -5.67 -0.49
N PHE A 85 18.52 -6.26 0.69
CA PHE A 85 19.39 -7.27 1.27
C PHE A 85 18.61 -8.56 1.59
N ARG A 86 19.06 -9.66 1.00
CA ARG A 86 18.45 -11.00 1.08
C ARG A 86 19.50 -11.98 1.60
N PRO A 87 19.67 -12.12 2.92
CA PRO A 87 20.81 -12.82 3.52
C PRO A 87 20.96 -14.28 3.09
N PHE A 88 19.86 -14.95 2.73
CA PHE A 88 19.83 -16.39 2.41
C PHE A 88 19.57 -16.65 0.92
N ALA A 89 19.62 -15.62 0.08
CA ALA A 89 19.34 -15.77 -1.33
C ALA A 89 20.42 -16.62 -2.02
N LYS A 90 19.97 -17.63 -2.77
CA LYS A 90 20.82 -18.51 -3.57
C LYS A 90 20.89 -18.03 -5.01
N LYS A 91 21.99 -18.34 -5.68
CA LYS A 91 22.13 -18.14 -7.12
C LYS A 91 21.54 -19.34 -7.85
N GLY A 92 20.67 -19.08 -8.82
CA GLY A 92 20.21 -20.06 -9.81
C GLY A 92 20.64 -19.63 -11.20
N GLU A 93 20.77 -20.59 -12.11
CA GLU A 93 21.05 -20.34 -13.52
C GLU A 93 20.14 -21.22 -14.38
N TYR A 94 19.50 -20.62 -15.38
CA TYR A 94 18.67 -21.33 -16.34
C TYR A 94 18.86 -20.72 -17.73
N ASN A 95 19.23 -21.55 -18.72
CA ASN A 95 19.54 -21.12 -20.09
C ASN A 95 20.55 -19.94 -20.15
N GLY A 96 21.62 -20.00 -19.36
CA GLY A 96 22.65 -18.95 -19.28
C GLY A 96 22.20 -17.65 -18.61
N ARG A 97 20.99 -17.62 -18.02
CA ARG A 97 20.47 -16.46 -17.28
C ARG A 97 20.51 -16.73 -15.79
N GLU A 98 21.20 -15.86 -15.08
CA GLU A 98 21.29 -15.92 -13.63
C GLU A 98 20.06 -15.29 -12.95
N TYR A 99 19.51 -15.98 -11.96
CA TYR A 99 18.42 -15.50 -11.10
C TYR A 99 18.73 -15.71 -9.62
N SER A 100 18.05 -14.95 -8.77
CA SER A 100 18.16 -15.05 -7.31
C SER A 100 16.95 -15.81 -6.79
N ILE A 101 17.20 -16.84 -5.98
CA ILE A 101 16.19 -17.68 -5.34
C ILE A 101 16.15 -17.30 -3.86
N ASN A 102 15.05 -16.71 -3.41
CA ASN A 102 14.85 -16.27 -2.03
C ASN A 102 13.48 -16.70 -1.47
N SER A 103 12.95 -17.85 -1.90
CA SER A 103 11.69 -18.40 -1.34
C SER A 103 11.86 -18.68 0.14
N GLY A 104 10.81 -18.44 0.93
CA GLY A 104 10.81 -18.69 2.38
C GLY A 104 11.67 -17.75 3.23
N ASN A 105 12.51 -16.91 2.60
CA ASN A 105 13.58 -16.18 3.27
C ASN A 105 13.29 -14.68 3.41
N PRO A 106 13.81 -14.01 4.45
CA PRO A 106 13.62 -12.58 4.63
C PRO A 106 14.23 -11.74 3.52
N ASN A 107 13.58 -10.62 3.23
CA ASN A 107 14.02 -9.58 2.32
C ASN A 107 13.95 -8.23 3.05
N PHE A 108 15.11 -7.69 3.39
CA PHE A 108 15.23 -6.38 4.00
C PHE A 108 15.41 -5.33 2.90
N ARG A 109 14.77 -4.17 3.04
CA ARG A 109 15.01 -3.03 2.14
C ARG A 109 15.23 -1.78 2.95
N ILE A 110 16.15 -0.93 2.49
CA ILE A 110 16.27 0.44 2.96
C ILE A 110 16.06 1.34 1.76
N LYS A 111 15.11 2.26 1.86
CA LYS A 111 14.78 3.23 0.82
C LYS A 111 14.94 4.64 1.36
N SER A 112 15.72 5.46 0.65
CA SER A 112 15.80 6.91 0.85
C SER A 112 15.16 7.61 -0.33
N THR A 113 14.21 8.50 -0.08
CA THR A 113 13.55 9.34 -1.08
C THR A 113 13.86 10.79 -0.74
N ASN A 114 14.47 11.53 -1.66
CA ASN A 114 14.85 12.92 -1.45
C ASN A 114 14.22 13.80 -2.53
N GLY A 115 13.37 14.74 -2.13
CA GLY A 115 12.86 15.80 -3.00
C GLY A 115 13.82 16.97 -2.98
N LEU A 116 14.39 17.27 -4.14
CA LEU A 116 15.29 18.38 -4.42
C LEU A 116 14.57 19.42 -5.28
N LEU A 117 15.11 20.64 -5.32
CA LEU A 117 14.51 21.82 -5.96
C LEU A 117 13.24 22.31 -5.23
N SER A 118 12.90 23.59 -5.45
CA SER A 118 11.78 24.35 -4.83
C SER A 118 11.88 24.62 -3.32
N ASN A 119 10.93 25.41 -2.80
CA ASN A 119 10.69 25.64 -1.37
C ASN A 119 10.11 24.40 -0.63
N GLY A 120 9.97 23.25 -1.32
CA GLY A 120 9.32 22.03 -0.82
C GLY A 120 10.26 20.83 -0.67
N ASN A 121 11.55 21.05 -0.46
CA ASN A 121 12.52 19.97 -0.33
C ASN A 121 12.26 19.09 0.90
N PHE A 122 12.45 17.79 0.74
CA PHE A 122 12.19 16.81 1.79
C PHE A 122 13.15 15.62 1.69
N SER A 123 13.29 14.89 2.78
CA SER A 123 14.06 13.65 2.82
C SER A 123 13.33 12.65 3.70
N ARG A 124 13.06 11.46 3.14
CA ARG A 124 12.38 10.37 3.81
C ARG A 124 13.24 9.12 3.78
N LEU A 125 13.30 8.42 4.89
CA LEU A 125 13.94 7.12 5.01
C LEU A 125 12.88 6.08 5.40
N GLN A 126 12.96 4.89 4.81
CA GLN A 126 12.09 3.76 5.12
C GLN A 126 12.93 2.48 5.17
N ALA A 127 12.79 1.73 6.26
CA ALA A 127 13.21 0.36 6.36
C ALA A 127 11.99 -0.55 6.13
N SER A 128 12.19 -1.62 5.37
CA SER A 128 11.17 -2.63 5.12
C SER A 128 11.71 -4.02 5.43
N TYR A 129 10.86 -4.87 5.98
CA TYR A 129 11.07 -6.29 6.16
C TYR A 129 9.92 -7.03 5.49
N GLU A 130 10.24 -8.03 4.69
CA GLU A 130 9.25 -8.87 4.05
C GLU A 130 9.69 -10.34 4.06
N GLN A 131 8.77 -11.23 4.43
CA GLN A 131 9.01 -12.67 4.39
C GLN A 131 7.70 -13.42 4.17
N ILE A 132 7.78 -14.52 3.42
CA ILE A 132 6.69 -15.51 3.30
C ILE A 132 7.16 -16.75 4.06
N PHE A 133 6.45 -17.13 5.11
CA PHE A 133 6.69 -18.35 5.86
C PHE A 133 5.82 -19.47 5.28
N GLU A 134 6.45 -20.50 4.74
CA GLU A 134 5.78 -21.69 4.21
C GLU A 134 5.46 -22.63 5.39
N LEU A 135 4.29 -22.48 6.02
CA LEU A 135 3.89 -23.22 7.24
C LEU A 135 3.24 -24.58 6.92
N GLU A 136 3.70 -25.22 5.85
CA GLU A 136 3.21 -26.50 5.34
C GLU A 136 1.67 -26.56 5.30
N LYS A 137 1.04 -27.39 6.14
CA LYS A 137 -0.41 -27.64 6.16
C LYS A 137 -1.23 -26.45 6.63
N ILE A 138 -0.62 -25.51 7.36
CA ILE A 138 -1.29 -24.30 7.86
C ILE A 138 -1.45 -23.27 6.73
N GLY A 139 -0.57 -23.32 5.73
CA GLY A 139 -0.57 -22.40 4.59
C GLY A 139 0.63 -21.47 4.59
N ASP A 140 0.52 -20.39 3.83
CA ASP A 140 1.62 -19.45 3.61
C ASP A 140 1.32 -18.14 4.33
N LEU A 141 2.14 -17.82 5.35
CA LEU A 141 2.04 -16.58 6.10
C LEU A 141 2.96 -15.53 5.47
N HIS A 142 2.38 -14.55 4.78
CA HIS A 142 3.08 -13.39 4.26
C HIS A 142 3.09 -12.28 5.31
N VAL A 143 4.28 -11.80 5.66
CA VAL A 143 4.50 -10.66 6.55
C VAL A 143 5.26 -9.57 5.81
N LEU A 144 4.79 -8.33 5.92
CA LEU A 144 5.46 -7.12 5.45
C LEU A 144 5.40 -6.08 6.56
N ALA A 145 6.54 -5.55 6.97
CA ALA A 145 6.62 -4.42 7.89
C ALA A 145 7.41 -3.29 7.24
N ASN A 146 6.88 -2.07 7.29
CA ASN A 146 7.52 -0.84 6.84
C ASN A 146 7.59 0.12 8.02
N TYR A 147 8.79 0.55 8.36
CA TYR A 147 9.01 1.63 9.31
C TYR A 147 9.74 2.75 8.60
N GLY A 148 9.20 3.97 8.66
CA GLY A 148 9.81 5.09 7.98
C GLY A 148 9.47 6.41 8.62
N GLY A 149 10.10 7.45 8.10
CA GLY A 149 9.93 8.81 8.61
C GLY A 149 10.66 9.83 7.78
N TYR A 150 10.31 11.09 7.99
CA TYR A 150 10.96 12.21 7.33
C TYR A 150 12.10 12.71 8.21
N ILE A 151 13.31 12.68 7.66
CA ILE A 151 14.47 13.37 8.23
C ILE A 151 14.28 14.88 8.02
N LYS A 152 13.74 15.24 6.85
CA LYS A 152 13.29 16.59 6.53
C LYS A 152 11.87 16.52 6.01
N GLU A 153 10.95 17.13 6.74
CA GLU A 153 9.53 17.14 6.42
C GLU A 153 9.24 17.81 5.06
N SER A 154 8.23 17.29 4.34
CA SER A 154 7.70 18.00 3.18
C SER A 154 6.68 19.07 3.60
N SER A 155 6.63 20.15 2.83
CA SER A 155 5.61 21.19 2.95
C SER A 155 4.38 20.95 2.07
N TYR A 156 4.44 19.98 1.14
CA TYR A 156 3.39 19.73 0.16
C TYR A 156 2.76 18.36 0.39
N PHE A 157 1.42 18.32 0.39
CA PHE A 157 0.69 17.08 0.61
C PHE A 157 1.05 15.99 -0.40
N SER A 158 1.24 16.35 -1.68
CA SER A 158 1.59 15.39 -2.74
C SER A 158 2.86 14.56 -2.47
N ASP A 159 3.69 15.01 -1.53
CA ASP A 159 4.97 14.39 -1.19
C ASP A 159 4.93 13.74 0.22
N PHE A 160 3.76 13.69 0.86
CA PHE A 160 3.55 12.99 2.13
C PHE A 160 3.58 11.46 1.92
N ARG A 161 3.75 10.70 3.00
CA ARG A 161 3.51 9.27 2.96
C ARG A 161 2.00 9.05 2.99
N HIS A 162 1.46 8.59 1.87
CA HIS A 162 0.09 8.11 1.77
C HIS A 162 0.05 6.60 2.03
N PHE A 163 -0.96 6.13 2.76
CA PHE A 163 -1.19 4.72 3.02
C PHE A 163 -2.23 4.18 2.05
N ASN A 164 -2.06 2.93 1.63
CA ASN A 164 -2.92 2.34 0.61
C ASN A 164 -4.25 1.90 1.24
N GLY A 165 -5.16 2.86 1.44
CA GLY A 165 -6.49 2.62 1.98
C GLY A 165 -7.47 2.03 0.96
N ASN A 166 -8.70 1.76 1.39
CA ASN A 166 -9.82 1.44 0.51
C ASN A 166 -11.14 1.90 1.12
N GLN A 167 -11.82 2.81 0.42
CA GLN A 167 -13.13 3.33 0.80
C GLN A 167 -14.26 2.75 -0.05
N THR A 168 -13.95 1.90 -1.04
CA THR A 168 -14.94 1.30 -1.94
C THR A 168 -15.22 -0.16 -1.59
N ILE A 169 -16.38 -0.68 -2.04
CA ILE A 169 -16.77 -2.08 -1.78
C ILE A 169 -15.91 -3.08 -2.57
N ILE A 170 -15.51 -2.70 -3.78
CA ILE A 170 -14.72 -3.51 -4.72
C ILE A 170 -13.24 -3.16 -4.58
N ARG A 171 -12.35 -4.14 -4.46
CA ARG A 171 -10.91 -3.88 -4.41
C ARG A 171 -10.09 -4.77 -5.34
N SER A 172 -8.94 -4.23 -5.76
CA SER A 172 -7.88 -5.00 -6.42
C SER A 172 -7.04 -5.80 -5.41
N PHE A 173 -6.42 -6.90 -5.85
CA PHE A 173 -5.64 -7.83 -5.04
C PHE A 173 -4.25 -7.24 -4.72
N SER A 174 -4.20 -6.24 -3.83
CA SER A 174 -2.94 -5.79 -3.23
C SER A 174 -2.84 -6.31 -1.80
N PHE A 175 -1.73 -6.98 -1.47
CA PHE A 175 -1.46 -7.48 -0.11
C PHE A 175 -1.24 -6.32 0.88
N ASN A 176 -0.46 -5.33 0.47
CA ASN A 176 -0.10 -4.11 1.20
C ASN A 176 -1.18 -3.00 1.09
N ALA A 177 -2.44 -3.35 1.27
CA ALA A 177 -3.55 -2.39 1.23
C ALA A 177 -4.46 -2.56 2.44
N PHE A 178 -4.83 -1.49 3.11
CA PHE A 178 -5.87 -1.53 4.13
C PHE A 178 -7.26 -1.66 3.48
N ARG A 179 -8.16 -2.36 4.14
CA ARG A 179 -9.50 -2.70 3.62
C ARG A 179 -10.54 -1.65 3.99
N ASN A 180 -10.32 -0.90 5.07
CA ASN A 180 -11.23 0.14 5.54
C ASN A 180 -10.55 1.45 5.96
N LEU A 181 -9.26 1.62 5.68
CA LEU A 181 -8.57 2.88 5.93
C LEU A 181 -8.93 3.92 4.86
N ASP A 182 -9.10 5.17 5.27
CA ASP A 182 -9.28 6.31 4.37
C ASP A 182 -8.04 6.56 3.51
N TYR A 183 -8.23 7.05 2.28
CA TYR A 183 -7.12 7.20 1.33
C TYR A 183 -6.06 8.23 1.75
N TYR A 184 -6.49 9.33 2.37
CA TYR A 184 -5.63 10.50 2.55
C TYR A 184 -5.59 11.09 3.95
N VAL A 185 -6.63 10.86 4.76
CA VAL A 185 -6.82 11.50 6.08
C VAL A 185 -5.59 11.34 6.98
N HIS A 186 -5.02 10.13 6.98
CA HIS A 186 -3.90 9.75 7.83
C HIS A 186 -2.54 9.83 7.13
N SER A 187 -2.46 10.48 5.96
CA SER A 187 -1.17 10.73 5.32
C SER A 187 -0.28 11.56 6.25
N THR A 188 1.01 11.27 6.26
CA THR A 188 1.93 11.88 7.21
C THR A 188 3.22 12.35 6.55
N LYS A 189 3.74 13.46 7.06
CA LYS A 189 5.11 13.93 6.85
C LYS A 189 6.01 13.61 8.05
N GLY A 190 5.55 12.77 8.98
CA GLY A 190 6.29 12.32 10.16
C GLY A 190 6.69 10.85 10.09
N ASN A 191 6.93 10.27 11.26
CA ASN A 191 7.24 8.84 11.40
C ASN A 191 5.99 7.98 11.25
N TYR A 192 6.16 6.75 10.79
CA TYR A 192 5.09 5.78 10.65
C TYR A 192 5.60 4.35 10.75
N LEU A 193 4.73 3.47 11.22
CA LEU A 193 4.90 2.02 11.20
C LEU A 193 3.68 1.39 10.53
N GLU A 194 3.91 0.57 9.52
CA GLU A 194 2.88 -0.15 8.77
C GLU A 194 3.26 -1.63 8.76
N VAL A 195 2.35 -2.50 9.18
CA VAL A 195 2.55 -3.95 9.20
C VAL A 195 1.37 -4.63 8.55
N PHE A 196 1.63 -5.55 7.64
CA PHE A 196 0.65 -6.43 7.02
C PHE A 196 1.05 -7.87 7.30
N ALA A 197 0.10 -8.67 7.77
CA ALA A 197 0.24 -10.10 7.91
C ALA A 197 -0.99 -10.77 7.30
N ALA A 198 -0.80 -11.72 6.39
CA ALA A 198 -1.91 -12.54 5.89
C ALA A 198 -1.45 -13.99 5.75
N ASN A 199 -2.32 -14.91 6.16
CA ASN A 199 -2.13 -16.33 5.97
C ASN A 199 -3.19 -16.86 5.01
N ASP A 200 -2.74 -17.38 3.87
CA ASP A 200 -3.60 -18.11 2.94
C ASP A 200 -3.56 -19.60 3.31
N PHE A 201 -4.70 -20.15 3.75
CA PHE A 201 -4.78 -21.50 4.28
C PHE A 201 -4.95 -22.54 3.17
N GLN A 202 -4.27 -23.67 3.30
CA GLN A 202 -4.53 -24.85 2.47
C GLN A 202 -5.79 -25.60 2.90
N LYS A 203 -6.00 -25.69 4.23
CA LYS A 203 -7.18 -26.29 4.87
C LYS A 203 -7.52 -25.50 6.14
N PHE A 204 -8.72 -24.95 6.19
CA PHE A 204 -9.27 -24.25 7.34
C PHE A 204 -10.75 -24.59 7.52
N LEU A 205 -11.56 -23.72 8.11
CA LEU A 205 -12.93 -24.01 8.55
C LEU A 205 -13.80 -24.62 7.44
N LEU A 206 -13.94 -23.93 6.30
CA LEU A 206 -14.81 -24.38 5.20
C LEU A 206 -14.10 -25.36 4.26
N THR A 207 -12.82 -25.13 3.98
CA THR A 207 -11.99 -25.91 3.06
C THR A 207 -11.54 -27.26 3.63
N GLN A 208 -11.90 -27.57 4.88
CA GLN A 208 -11.93 -28.93 5.40
C GLN A 208 -12.88 -29.83 4.60
N ILE A 209 -14.01 -29.28 4.14
CA ILE A 209 -14.97 -30.00 3.31
C ILE A 209 -14.38 -30.20 1.91
N THR A 210 -14.04 -31.45 1.57
CA THR A 210 -13.32 -31.78 0.33
C THR A 210 -14.00 -31.24 -0.95
N PRO A 211 -15.33 -31.34 -1.13
CA PRO A 211 -16.01 -30.72 -2.27
C PRO A 211 -15.73 -29.21 -2.43
N LEU A 212 -15.73 -28.45 -1.33
CA LEU A 212 -15.48 -26.99 -1.36
C LEU A 212 -14.05 -26.67 -1.76
N ARG A 213 -13.08 -27.47 -1.32
CA ARG A 213 -11.68 -27.32 -1.71
C ARG A 213 -11.45 -27.70 -3.17
N ILE A 214 -12.05 -28.79 -3.65
CA ILE A 214 -11.95 -29.21 -5.06
C ILE A 214 -12.61 -28.18 -5.99
N TYR A 215 -13.71 -27.55 -5.54
CA TYR A 215 -14.32 -26.44 -6.25
C TYR A 215 -13.36 -25.25 -6.45
N GLY A 216 -12.35 -25.12 -5.58
CA GLY A 216 -11.34 -24.07 -5.63
C GLY A 216 -11.53 -22.97 -4.60
N LEU A 217 -12.36 -23.20 -3.56
CA LEU A 217 -12.44 -22.25 -2.45
C LEU A 217 -11.11 -22.21 -1.69
N LYS A 218 -10.70 -20.99 -1.33
CA LYS A 218 -9.54 -20.71 -0.49
C LYS A 218 -9.95 -19.78 0.64
N GLU A 219 -9.39 -20.01 1.81
CA GLU A 219 -9.64 -19.19 3.00
C GLU A 219 -8.37 -18.43 3.38
N SER A 220 -8.53 -17.20 3.86
CA SER A 220 -7.42 -16.35 4.27
C SER A 220 -7.77 -15.59 5.55
N ILE A 221 -6.82 -15.44 6.47
CA ILE A 221 -6.93 -14.50 7.59
C ILE A 221 -5.84 -13.46 7.42
N PHE A 222 -6.16 -12.20 7.72
CA PHE A 222 -5.16 -11.14 7.73
C PHE A 222 -5.34 -10.20 8.91
N ALA A 223 -4.23 -9.55 9.27
CA ALA A 223 -4.16 -8.48 10.24
C ALA A 223 -3.23 -7.39 9.69
N ASN A 224 -3.70 -6.15 9.65
CA ASN A 224 -2.93 -5.00 9.20
C ASN A 224 -2.93 -3.93 10.27
N TYR A 225 -1.77 -3.37 10.54
CA TYR A 225 -1.54 -2.36 11.56
C TYR A 225 -0.90 -1.13 10.96
N LEU A 226 -1.38 0.04 11.38
CA LEU A 226 -0.81 1.34 11.04
C LEU A 226 -0.68 2.17 12.31
N ASN A 227 0.50 2.71 12.55
CA ASN A 227 0.75 3.69 13.58
C ASN A 227 1.37 4.94 12.96
N VAL A 228 0.76 6.09 13.27
CA VAL A 228 1.22 7.43 12.90
C VAL A 228 1.31 8.26 14.17
N PRO A 229 2.48 8.29 14.84
CA PRO A 229 2.66 8.95 16.13
C PRO A 229 2.32 10.44 16.13
N THR A 230 2.64 11.15 15.05
CA THR A 230 2.36 12.59 14.91
C THR A 230 0.87 12.93 15.00
N GLN A 231 0.00 11.95 14.71
CA GLN A 231 -1.46 12.08 14.77
C GLN A 231 -2.07 11.34 15.97
N ASN A 232 -1.26 10.74 16.85
CA ASN A 232 -1.71 9.80 17.88
C ASN A 232 -2.67 8.73 17.33
N PHE A 233 -2.38 8.25 16.12
CA PHE A 233 -3.26 7.35 15.39
C PHE A 233 -2.70 5.94 15.39
N ASN A 234 -3.43 5.02 15.99
CA ASN A 234 -3.17 3.58 15.96
C ASN A 234 -4.36 2.89 15.32
N TYR A 235 -4.15 2.20 14.22
CA TYR A 235 -5.19 1.53 13.47
C TYR A 235 -4.83 0.06 13.31
N LEU A 236 -5.77 -0.80 13.64
CA LEU A 236 -5.67 -2.24 13.43
C LEU A 236 -6.90 -2.68 12.65
N GLU A 237 -6.72 -3.46 11.60
CA GLU A 237 -7.81 -4.20 10.98
C GLU A 237 -7.47 -5.68 10.93
N VAL A 238 -8.46 -6.49 11.22
CA VAL A 238 -8.38 -7.95 11.13
C VAL A 238 -9.53 -8.43 10.26
N GLY A 239 -9.26 -9.43 9.43
CA GLY A 239 -10.28 -9.92 8.52
C GLY A 239 -10.14 -11.38 8.19
N TYR A 240 -11.27 -11.97 7.84
CA TYR A 240 -11.40 -13.31 7.31
C TYR A 240 -11.98 -13.23 5.90
N GLY A 241 -11.33 -13.92 4.97
CA GLY A 241 -11.66 -13.91 3.55
C GLY A 241 -11.89 -15.32 3.01
N ILE A 242 -12.88 -15.43 2.13
CA ILE A 242 -13.11 -16.61 1.29
C ILE A 242 -12.99 -16.16 -0.16
N SER A 243 -12.17 -16.86 -0.95
CA SER A 243 -11.99 -16.57 -2.37
C SER A 243 -12.25 -17.81 -3.22
N GLY A 244 -12.53 -17.62 -4.51
CA GLY A 244 -12.85 -18.70 -5.45
C GLY A 244 -14.34 -18.92 -5.66
N ILE A 245 -15.20 -18.06 -5.10
CA ILE A 245 -16.66 -18.09 -5.29
C ILE A 245 -16.95 -17.76 -6.76
N GLY A 246 -17.58 -18.69 -7.48
CA GLY A 246 -17.80 -18.54 -8.93
C GLY A 246 -16.49 -18.45 -9.73
N LYS A 247 -15.35 -18.85 -9.16
CA LYS A 247 -13.98 -18.67 -9.68
C LYS A 247 -13.52 -17.22 -9.90
N LEU A 248 -14.39 -16.22 -9.70
CA LEU A 248 -14.13 -14.81 -9.99
C LEU A 248 -14.21 -13.92 -8.75
N LEU A 249 -14.87 -14.37 -7.69
CA LEU A 249 -15.17 -13.54 -6.53
C LEU A 249 -14.53 -14.06 -5.25
N GLY A 250 -14.32 -13.13 -4.33
CA GLY A 250 -14.08 -13.40 -2.92
C GLY A 250 -14.87 -12.44 -2.05
N LEU A 251 -15.18 -12.89 -0.84
CA LEU A 251 -15.86 -12.13 0.19
C LEU A 251 -14.94 -12.03 1.41
N GLU A 252 -14.82 -10.84 1.96
CA GLU A 252 -14.03 -10.58 3.16
C GLU A 252 -14.91 -9.88 4.21
N VAL A 253 -14.83 -10.35 5.45
CA VAL A 253 -15.38 -9.67 6.62
C VAL A 253 -14.22 -9.06 7.38
N VAL A 254 -14.27 -7.75 7.62
CA VAL A 254 -13.15 -7.01 8.21
C VAL A 254 -13.65 -6.22 9.41
N GLY A 255 -13.05 -6.45 10.58
CA GLY A 255 -13.24 -5.61 11.76
C GLY A 255 -12.06 -4.65 11.92
N ASN A 256 -12.34 -3.36 12.17
CA ASN A 256 -11.30 -2.36 12.37
C ASN A 256 -11.42 -1.65 13.72
N PHE A 257 -10.26 -1.28 14.25
CA PHE A 257 -10.06 -0.72 15.57
C PHE A 257 -9.20 0.54 15.45
N ILE A 258 -9.60 1.60 16.12
CA ILE A 258 -8.86 2.87 16.21
C ILE A 258 -8.50 3.09 17.67
N ASN A 259 -7.22 3.26 17.97
CA ASN A 259 -6.69 3.46 19.31
C ASN A 259 -7.18 2.42 20.33
N GLY A 260 -7.26 1.16 19.87
CA GLY A 260 -7.71 0.02 20.67
C GLY A 260 -9.22 -0.11 20.84
N GLN A 261 -10.00 0.86 20.36
CA GLN A 261 -11.46 0.81 20.39
C GLN A 261 -12.01 0.26 19.07
N TYR A 262 -13.01 -0.61 19.16
CA TYR A 262 -13.74 -1.07 17.99
C TYR A 262 -14.39 0.12 17.29
N ASN A 263 -14.19 0.22 15.98
CA ASN A 263 -14.78 1.29 15.17
C ASN A 263 -15.91 0.73 14.28
N ALA A 264 -15.60 -0.23 13.40
CA ALA A 264 -16.59 -0.78 12.49
C ALA A 264 -16.26 -2.21 12.02
N THR A 265 -17.27 -2.87 11.45
CA THR A 265 -17.14 -4.11 10.68
C THR A 265 -17.67 -3.88 9.29
N VAL A 266 -16.92 -4.30 8.28
CA VAL A 266 -17.24 -4.03 6.88
C VAL A 266 -17.11 -5.30 6.05
N LEU A 267 -18.04 -5.46 5.10
CA LEU A 267 -18.00 -6.50 4.09
C LEU A 267 -17.34 -5.96 2.82
N ARG A 268 -16.38 -6.70 2.28
CA ARG A 268 -15.69 -6.35 1.03
C ARG A 268 -15.85 -7.46 0.01
N VAL A 269 -15.96 -7.05 -1.25
CA VAL A 269 -15.97 -7.95 -2.40
C VAL A 269 -14.64 -7.82 -3.12
N LYS A 270 -13.98 -8.95 -3.30
CA LYS A 270 -12.69 -9.08 -3.96
C LYS A 270 -12.90 -9.69 -5.34
N LEU A 271 -12.30 -9.10 -6.36
CA LEU A 271 -12.26 -9.70 -7.70
C LEU A 271 -10.97 -10.52 -7.81
N ASN A 272 -11.12 -11.81 -8.09
CA ASN A 272 -9.99 -12.66 -8.46
C ASN A 272 -9.59 -12.33 -9.90
N ARG A 273 -8.28 -12.30 -10.15
CA ARG A 273 -7.71 -12.14 -11.49
C ARG A 273 -7.40 -13.49 -12.10
#